data_AF-A0A2D5Z7L7-F1
#
_entry.id   AF-A0A2D5Z7L7-F1
#
_cell.length_a   1.000
_cell.length_b   1.000
_cell.length_c   1.000
_cell.angle_alpha   90.00
_cell.angle_beta   90.00
_cell.angle_gamma   90.00
#
_symmetry.space_group_name_H-M   'P 1'
#
loop_
_entity.id
_entity.type
_entity.pdbx_description
1 polymer ?
#
loop_
_entity_poly.entity_id
_entity_poly.type
_entity_poly.pdbx_seq_one_letter_code
_entity_poly.pdbx_strand_id
1 'polypeptide(L)'
;MNIAGPPPISGIDPAMKRVPVVALVVAVVMSLVAGVVVGFVLGVAATEAGREFLRDIVENEQAADVATPQHMERPRFTLQYPGNWYVDLKDEDYDPDHLFSIDSPGSAYVMFVLGPFESDPEEALRDQIAAFESLLGSPAITRFAQYGDLAGKGATLRGRIMGIRTTVRTFCAFERGQTVIITEQFPHDDEHFVKERLALIERSFVLRSDTNDPE
;
A
#
# COMPACT_ATOMS: atom_id res chain seq x y z
N MET A 1 21.40 -15.73 -68.84
CA MET A 1 22.02 -15.11 -67.66
C MET A 1 20.86 -14.66 -66.77
N ASN A 2 20.48 -15.48 -65.79
CA ASN A 2 19.40 -15.18 -64.84
C ASN A 2 20.04 -14.78 -63.51
N ILE A 3 19.74 -13.58 -63.04
CA ILE A 3 20.23 -13.04 -61.77
C ILE A 3 19.13 -13.33 -60.74
N ALA A 4 19.45 -14.18 -59.76
CA ALA A 4 18.54 -14.50 -58.67
C ALA A 4 18.35 -13.28 -57.75
N GLY A 5 17.10 -12.93 -57.47
CA GLY A 5 16.75 -11.88 -56.51
C GLY A 5 16.97 -12.32 -55.05
N PRO A 6 17.12 -11.36 -54.12
CA PRO A 6 17.37 -11.68 -52.71
C PRO A 6 16.14 -12.33 -52.05
N PRO A 7 16.35 -13.22 -51.06
CA PRO A 7 15.26 -13.88 -50.37
C PRO A 7 14.45 -12.88 -49.50
N PRO A 8 13.15 -13.13 -49.30
CA PRO A 8 12.32 -12.28 -48.46
C PRO A 8 12.72 -12.39 -46.98
N ILE A 9 12.83 -11.24 -46.32
CA ILE A 9 13.04 -11.14 -44.87
C ILE A 9 11.71 -11.53 -44.20
N SER A 10 11.64 -12.75 -43.71
CA SER A 10 10.58 -13.24 -42.83
C SER A 10 10.97 -12.97 -41.38
N GLY A 11 10.09 -12.31 -40.62
CA GLY A 11 10.22 -12.23 -39.17
C GLY A 11 10.15 -10.82 -38.58
N ILE A 12 8.99 -10.16 -38.70
CA ILE A 12 8.56 -9.22 -37.67
C ILE A 12 7.17 -9.68 -37.26
N ASP A 13 7.11 -10.37 -36.12
CA ASP A 13 5.88 -10.82 -35.48
C ASP A 13 5.13 -9.58 -34.95
N PRO A 14 3.94 -9.23 -35.47
CA PRO A 14 3.22 -8.01 -35.09
C PRO A 14 2.42 -8.18 -33.78
N ALA A 15 2.93 -8.98 -32.84
CA ALA A 15 2.33 -9.16 -31.52
C ALA A 15 2.89 -8.16 -30.50
N MET A 16 2.98 -6.89 -30.86
CA MET A 16 3.03 -5.83 -29.84
C MET A 16 1.63 -5.74 -29.24
N LYS A 17 1.40 -6.48 -28.15
CA LYS A 17 0.22 -6.32 -27.28
C LYS A 17 0.11 -4.83 -26.98
N ARG A 18 -0.95 -4.19 -27.50
CA ARG A 18 -1.28 -2.81 -27.16
C ARG A 18 -1.44 -2.77 -25.66
N VAL A 19 -0.47 -2.22 -24.95
CA VAL A 19 -0.61 -1.93 -23.53
C VAL A 19 -1.84 -1.02 -23.44
N PRO A 20 -2.90 -1.42 -22.72
CA PRO A 20 -4.08 -0.59 -22.60
C PRO A 20 -3.63 0.74 -22.00
N VAL A 21 -4.05 1.85 -22.59
CA VAL A 21 -3.62 3.22 -22.21
C VAL A 21 -3.79 3.44 -20.70
N VAL A 22 -4.79 2.81 -20.10
CA VAL A 22 -5.04 2.80 -18.64
C VAL A 22 -3.88 2.20 -17.84
N ALA A 23 -3.30 1.07 -18.27
CA ALA A 23 -2.16 0.45 -17.58
C ALA A 23 -0.89 1.30 -17.66
N LEU A 24 -0.69 2.03 -18.77
CA LEU A 24 0.41 2.98 -18.89
C LEU A 24 0.23 4.18 -17.94
N VAL A 25 -1.00 4.70 -17.84
CA VAL A 25 -1.31 5.82 -16.94
C VAL A 25 -1.13 5.42 -15.48
N VAL A 26 -1.62 4.24 -15.08
CA VAL A 26 -1.42 3.71 -13.71
C VAL A 26 0.06 3.52 -13.39
N ALA A 27 0.84 2.94 -14.30
CA ALA A 27 2.28 2.77 -14.09
C ALA A 27 3.02 4.11 -13.96
N VAL A 28 2.63 5.12 -14.75
CA VAL A 28 3.22 6.47 -14.67
C VAL A 28 2.88 7.14 -13.34
N VAL A 29 1.62 7.12 -12.91
CA VAL A 29 1.19 7.70 -11.62
C VAL A 29 1.91 7.01 -10.47
N MET A 30 1.92 5.67 -10.43
CA MET A 30 2.62 4.90 -9.39
C MET A 30 4.13 5.20 -9.37
N SER A 31 4.76 5.37 -10.53
CA SER A 31 6.19 5.72 -10.61
C SER A 31 6.49 7.17 -10.20
N LEU A 32 5.56 8.09 -10.42
CA LEU A 32 5.69 9.49 -10.02
C LEU A 32 5.53 9.64 -8.50
N VAL A 33 4.53 8.96 -7.91
CA VAL A 33 4.30 8.92 -6.46
C VAL A 33 5.49 8.28 -5.76
N ALA A 34 5.95 7.12 -6.22
CA ALA A 34 7.14 6.47 -5.68
C ALA A 34 8.40 7.35 -5.84
N GLY A 35 8.56 8.01 -6.99
CA GLY A 35 9.71 8.89 -7.27
C GLY A 35 9.73 10.17 -6.42
N VAL A 36 8.57 10.79 -6.19
CA VAL A 36 8.43 12.00 -5.37
C VAL A 36 8.66 11.67 -3.90
N VAL A 37 8.09 10.57 -3.39
CA VAL A 37 8.30 10.13 -2.00
C VAL A 37 9.78 9.76 -1.79
N VAL A 38 10.39 8.96 -2.67
CA VAL A 38 11.81 8.57 -2.53
C VAL A 38 12.75 9.77 -2.70
N GLY A 39 12.48 10.66 -3.65
CA GLY A 39 13.29 11.85 -3.91
C GLY A 39 13.21 12.88 -2.76
N PHE A 40 12.04 13.07 -2.18
CA PHE A 40 11.83 13.95 -1.03
C PHE A 40 12.53 13.40 0.22
N VAL A 41 12.38 12.11 0.52
CA VAL A 41 12.99 11.50 1.72
C VAL A 41 14.52 11.48 1.61
N LEU A 42 15.09 11.21 0.43
CA LEU A 42 16.55 11.27 0.22
C LEU A 42 17.11 12.70 0.35
N GLY A 43 16.38 13.71 -0.12
CA GLY A 43 16.77 15.12 0.01
C GLY A 43 16.73 15.61 1.46
N VAL A 44 15.72 15.21 2.22
CA VAL A 44 15.56 15.56 3.64
C VAL A 44 16.67 14.90 4.47
N ALA A 45 16.98 13.63 4.27
CA ALA A 45 18.02 12.90 5.02
C ALA A 45 19.45 13.50 4.90
N ALA A 46 19.72 14.26 3.84
CA ALA A 46 21.03 14.88 3.60
C ALA A 46 21.29 16.16 4.43
N THR A 47 20.27 16.70 5.11
CA THR A 47 20.37 17.98 5.85
C THR A 47 20.27 17.78 7.37
N GLU A 48 20.92 18.65 8.17
CA GLU A 48 20.81 18.61 9.64
C GLU A 48 19.35 18.83 10.11
N ALA A 49 18.64 19.76 9.48
CA ALA A 49 17.21 20.00 9.73
C ALA A 49 16.35 18.77 9.40
N GLY A 50 16.69 18.02 8.35
CA GLY A 50 15.98 16.79 8.01
C GLY A 50 16.29 15.62 8.94
N ARG A 51 17.47 15.58 9.57
CA ARG A 51 17.75 14.59 10.63
C ARG A 51 17.02 14.90 11.93
N GLU A 52 16.85 16.18 12.28
CA GLU A 52 16.01 16.58 13.42
C GLU A 52 14.54 16.29 13.15
N PHE A 53 14.03 16.60 11.95
CA PHE A 53 12.68 16.23 11.53
C PHE A 53 12.45 14.70 11.59
N LEU A 54 13.42 13.89 11.14
CA LEU A 54 13.36 12.43 11.25
C LEU A 54 13.43 11.93 12.71
N ARG A 55 14.09 12.67 13.62
CA ARG A 55 14.09 12.34 15.06
C ARG A 55 12.78 12.71 15.74
N ASP A 56 12.21 13.88 15.43
CA ASP A 56 10.91 14.30 15.96
C ASP A 56 9.78 13.36 15.54
N ILE A 57 9.86 12.74 14.36
CA ILE A 57 8.92 11.71 13.91
C ILE A 57 9.06 10.41 14.72
N VAL A 58 10.28 10.06 15.14
CA VAL A 58 10.58 8.84 15.91
C VAL A 58 10.34 9.02 17.41
N GLU A 59 10.45 10.24 17.94
CA GLU A 59 10.34 10.51 19.38
C GLU A 59 8.91 10.80 19.86
N ASN A 60 7.93 10.98 18.96
CA ASN A 60 6.58 11.47 19.31
C ASN A 60 5.43 10.48 19.07
N GLU A 61 5.70 9.16 18.97
CA GLU A 61 4.60 8.20 18.94
C GLU A 61 3.83 8.24 20.27
N GLN A 62 2.58 8.71 20.19
CA GLN A 62 1.72 8.79 21.36
C GLN A 62 0.99 7.46 21.56
N ALA A 63 0.66 7.16 22.82
CA ALA A 63 -0.26 6.08 23.09
C ALA A 63 -1.63 6.39 22.45
N ALA A 64 -1.96 5.73 21.35
CA ALA A 64 -3.25 5.91 20.70
C ALA A 64 -4.45 5.53 21.56
N ASP A 65 -5.49 6.35 21.41
CA ASP A 65 -6.71 6.30 22.18
C ASP A 65 -7.67 5.25 21.62
N VAL A 66 -7.53 4.03 22.13
CA VAL A 66 -8.46 2.93 21.83
C VAL A 66 -9.73 2.95 22.68
N ALA A 67 -9.81 3.84 23.68
CA ALA A 67 -10.99 3.98 24.54
C ALA A 67 -12.08 4.84 23.89
N THR A 68 -11.69 5.76 23.01
CA THR A 68 -12.61 6.58 22.21
C THR A 68 -12.38 6.41 20.70
N PRO A 69 -12.61 5.22 20.13
CA PRO A 69 -12.35 4.99 18.72
C PRO A 69 -13.23 5.88 17.83
N GLN A 70 -12.65 6.35 16.73
CA GLN A 70 -13.40 6.99 15.65
C GLN A 70 -13.99 5.91 14.74
N HIS A 71 -15.14 6.22 14.13
CA HIS A 71 -15.83 5.32 13.21
C HIS A 71 -15.85 5.92 11.81
N MET A 72 -15.52 5.10 10.81
CA MET A 72 -15.65 5.45 9.41
C MET A 72 -16.70 4.55 8.79
N GLU A 73 -17.75 5.18 8.25
CA GLU A 73 -18.80 4.50 7.51
C GLU A 73 -18.83 5.00 6.07
N ARG A 74 -18.69 4.05 5.14
CA ARG A 74 -18.77 4.25 3.70
C ARG A 74 -19.78 3.26 3.10
N PRO A 75 -20.24 3.49 1.86
CA PRO A 75 -21.13 2.54 1.19
C PRO A 75 -20.51 1.13 1.10
N ARG A 76 -19.21 1.05 0.78
CA ARG A 76 -18.52 -0.21 0.50
C ARG A 76 -17.74 -0.80 1.68
N PHE A 77 -17.61 -0.08 2.79
CA PHE A 77 -16.93 -0.62 3.97
C PHE A 77 -17.27 0.17 5.25
N THR A 78 -16.97 -0.44 6.38
CA THR A 78 -16.88 0.24 7.67
C THR A 78 -15.60 -0.14 8.38
N LEU A 79 -15.08 0.76 9.21
CA LEU A 79 -13.99 0.45 10.13
C LEU A 79 -14.02 1.35 11.37
N GLN A 80 -13.27 0.96 12.39
CA GLN A 80 -12.91 1.81 13.53
C GLN A 80 -11.41 2.04 13.54
N TYR A 81 -10.99 3.21 14.03
CA TYR A 81 -9.60 3.56 14.20
C TYR A 81 -9.38 4.35 15.50
N PRO A 82 -8.14 4.41 16.03
CA PRO A 82 -7.89 5.10 17.30
C PRO A 82 -8.32 6.57 17.30
N GLY A 83 -8.81 7.04 18.44
CA GLY A 83 -9.40 8.37 18.65
C GLY A 83 -8.48 9.53 18.28
N ASN A 84 -7.18 9.35 18.46
CA ASN A 84 -6.15 10.35 18.18
C ASN A 84 -5.37 10.08 16.88
N TRP A 85 -5.78 9.10 16.07
CA TRP A 85 -5.28 8.92 14.71
C TRP A 85 -6.14 9.76 13.75
N TYR A 86 -5.62 10.06 12.57
CA TYR A 86 -6.29 10.92 11.61
C TYR A 86 -6.24 10.34 10.20
N VAL A 87 -7.24 10.66 9.38
CA VAL A 87 -7.21 10.35 7.95
C VAL A 87 -6.41 11.44 7.26
N ASP A 88 -5.43 11.10 6.42
CA ASP A 88 -4.72 12.11 5.65
C ASP A 88 -5.59 12.62 4.49
N LEU A 89 -6.28 13.73 4.73
CA LEU A 89 -7.14 14.39 3.74
C LEU A 89 -6.37 15.30 2.78
N LYS A 90 -5.05 15.47 2.99
CA LYS A 90 -4.21 16.38 2.20
C LYS A 90 -3.41 15.66 1.12
N ASP A 91 -3.38 14.33 1.15
CA ASP A 91 -2.80 13.53 0.07
C ASP A 91 -3.49 13.87 -1.26
N GLU A 92 -2.71 14.10 -2.31
CA GLU A 92 -3.21 14.46 -3.63
C GLU A 92 -4.03 13.32 -4.26
N ASP A 93 -3.73 12.09 -3.88
CA ASP A 93 -4.39 10.88 -4.34
C ASP A 93 -5.50 10.42 -3.37
N TYR A 94 -5.82 11.20 -2.33
CA TYR A 94 -6.89 10.88 -1.40
C TYR A 94 -8.23 10.71 -2.12
N ASP A 95 -8.77 9.51 -2.02
CA ASP A 95 -10.12 9.15 -2.40
C ASP A 95 -10.78 8.41 -1.21
N PRO A 96 -11.82 9.00 -0.59
CA PRO A 96 -12.46 8.45 0.60
C PRO A 96 -13.05 7.05 0.42
N ASP A 97 -13.29 6.63 -0.82
CA ASP A 97 -13.85 5.33 -1.16
C ASP A 97 -12.81 4.40 -1.79
N HIS A 98 -11.71 4.91 -2.36
CA HIS A 98 -10.75 4.10 -3.13
C HIS A 98 -9.31 4.10 -2.62
N LEU A 99 -8.81 5.19 -2.05
CA LEU A 99 -7.42 5.32 -1.62
C LEU A 99 -7.30 6.30 -0.45
N PHE A 100 -7.04 5.77 0.74
CA PHE A 100 -6.89 6.60 1.93
C PHE A 100 -5.92 5.97 2.91
N SER A 101 -5.31 6.80 3.76
CA SER A 101 -4.53 6.33 4.90
C SER A 101 -5.15 6.80 6.22
N ILE A 102 -4.85 6.05 7.27
CA ILE A 102 -5.09 6.43 8.65
C ILE A 102 -3.73 6.47 9.35
N ASP A 103 -3.35 7.65 9.79
CA ASP A 103 -2.03 7.96 10.30
C ASP A 103 -2.08 8.15 11.82
N SER A 104 -1.08 7.60 12.47
CA SER A 104 -0.79 7.91 13.87
C SER A 104 -0.24 9.34 14.01
N PRO A 105 -0.29 9.94 15.22
CA PRO A 105 0.44 11.18 15.51
C PRO A 105 1.96 11.10 15.32
N GLY A 106 2.53 9.89 15.27
CA GLY A 106 3.95 9.66 15.06
C GLY A 106 4.23 9.16 13.65
N SER A 107 4.67 7.91 13.54
CA SER A 107 5.29 7.40 12.31
C SER A 107 4.63 6.15 11.72
N ALA A 108 3.58 5.66 12.38
CA ALA A 108 2.79 4.54 11.89
C ALA A 108 1.60 4.98 11.04
N TYR A 109 1.24 4.17 10.06
CA TYR A 109 0.03 4.36 9.25
C TYR A 109 -0.56 3.03 8.78
N VAL A 110 -1.82 3.08 8.36
CA VAL A 110 -2.48 2.03 7.57
C VAL A 110 -3.07 2.64 6.31
N MET A 111 -2.65 2.17 5.15
CA MET A 111 -3.16 2.59 3.85
C MET A 111 -4.10 1.53 3.29
N PHE A 112 -5.20 1.98 2.69
CA PHE A 112 -6.21 1.16 2.03
C PHE A 112 -6.29 1.53 0.55
N VAL A 113 -6.25 0.52 -0.32
CA VAL A 113 -6.58 0.63 -1.74
C VAL A 113 -7.76 -0.29 -2.04
N LEU A 114 -8.87 0.29 -2.47
CA LEU A 114 -10.14 -0.40 -2.70
C LEU A 114 -10.67 -0.09 -4.11
N GLY A 115 -11.11 -1.09 -4.86
CA GLY A 115 -11.68 -0.81 -6.18
C GLY A 115 -12.28 -2.00 -6.90
N PRO A 116 -13.12 -1.75 -7.92
CA PRO A 116 -13.81 -2.78 -8.69
C PRO A 116 -12.90 -3.44 -9.76
N PHE A 117 -11.58 -3.29 -9.64
CA PHE A 117 -10.64 -3.95 -10.54
C PHE A 117 -10.37 -5.36 -10.04
N GLU A 118 -10.34 -6.33 -10.95
CA GLU A 118 -9.98 -7.71 -10.62
C GLU A 118 -8.46 -7.83 -10.53
N SER A 119 -7.98 -8.43 -9.45
CA SER A 119 -6.56 -8.70 -9.22
C SER A 119 -6.41 -10.06 -8.54
N ASP A 120 -5.48 -10.89 -9.02
CA ASP A 120 -5.12 -12.11 -8.31
C ASP A 120 -4.38 -11.72 -7.00
N PRO A 121 -4.87 -12.14 -5.82
CA PRO A 121 -4.27 -11.72 -4.55
C PRO A 121 -2.81 -12.13 -4.36
N GLU A 122 -2.36 -13.23 -4.97
CA GLU A 122 -0.96 -13.66 -4.86
C GLU A 122 -0.04 -12.82 -5.76
N GLU A 123 -0.49 -12.49 -6.97
CA GLU A 123 0.18 -11.55 -7.86
C GLU A 123 0.28 -10.15 -7.24
N ALA A 124 -0.83 -9.61 -6.73
CA ALA A 124 -0.85 -8.32 -6.04
C ALA A 124 0.13 -8.30 -4.86
N LEU A 125 0.11 -9.35 -4.03
CA LEU A 125 1.01 -9.46 -2.89
C LEU A 125 2.47 -9.55 -3.32
N ARG A 126 2.78 -10.31 -4.38
CA ARG A 126 4.14 -10.40 -4.93
C ARG A 126 4.64 -9.03 -5.39
N ASP A 127 3.79 -8.25 -6.04
CA ASP A 127 4.17 -6.91 -6.51
C ASP A 127 4.39 -5.94 -5.34
N GLN A 128 3.56 -6.02 -4.29
CA GLN A 128 3.78 -5.26 -3.04
C GLN A 128 5.11 -5.66 -2.36
N ILE A 129 5.39 -6.96 -2.24
CA ILE A 129 6.66 -7.44 -1.68
C ILE A 129 7.84 -6.91 -2.48
N ALA A 130 7.81 -7.00 -3.82
CA ALA A 130 8.89 -6.52 -4.66
C ALA A 130 9.12 -5.01 -4.50
N ALA A 131 8.06 -4.22 -4.39
CA ALA A 131 8.15 -2.79 -4.12
C ALA A 131 8.85 -2.52 -2.77
N PHE A 132 8.43 -3.20 -1.70
CA PHE A 132 9.01 -3.01 -0.37
C PHE A 132 10.40 -3.62 -0.19
N GLU A 133 10.75 -4.69 -0.90
CA GLU A 133 12.12 -5.23 -0.92
C GLU A 133 13.11 -4.19 -1.43
N SER A 134 12.73 -3.39 -2.45
CA SER A 134 13.59 -2.31 -2.95
C SER A 134 13.89 -1.23 -1.92
N LEU A 135 12.96 -1.01 -0.96
CA LEU A 135 13.08 -0.03 0.11
C LEU A 135 13.74 -0.60 1.37
N LEU A 136 13.43 -1.84 1.71
CA LEU A 136 13.87 -2.54 2.93
C LEU A 136 15.20 -3.31 2.75
N GLY A 137 15.67 -3.45 1.51
CA GLY A 137 16.87 -4.19 1.12
C GLY A 137 16.63 -5.70 1.02
N SER A 138 16.74 -6.41 2.14
CA SER A 138 16.53 -7.86 2.19
C SER A 138 15.70 -8.20 3.43
N PRO A 139 14.41 -7.84 3.45
CA PRO A 139 13.56 -8.02 4.61
C PRO A 139 13.36 -9.50 4.94
N ALA A 140 13.19 -9.80 6.22
CA ALA A 140 12.64 -11.09 6.64
C ALA A 140 11.13 -11.10 6.36
N ILE A 141 10.65 -12.13 5.66
CA ILE A 141 9.26 -12.22 5.19
C ILE A 141 8.53 -13.37 5.90
N THR A 142 7.37 -13.09 6.46
CA THR A 142 6.45 -14.10 7.04
C THR A 142 5.07 -13.97 6.40
N ARG A 143 4.52 -15.06 5.87
CA ARG A 143 3.21 -15.06 5.20
C ARG A 143 2.06 -15.24 6.18
N PHE A 144 0.91 -14.66 5.85
CA PHE A 144 -0.37 -14.86 6.53
C PHE A 144 -1.52 -14.86 5.51
N ALA A 145 -2.73 -15.22 5.92
CA ALA A 145 -3.85 -15.49 4.99
C ALA A 145 -5.16 -14.78 5.34
N GLN A 146 -5.17 -13.95 6.37
CA GLN A 146 -6.38 -13.32 6.89
C GLN A 146 -6.09 -11.90 7.40
N TYR A 147 -7.04 -10.99 7.18
CA TYR A 147 -7.05 -9.65 7.76
C TYR A 147 -8.49 -9.36 8.23
N GLY A 148 -8.69 -9.36 9.55
CA GLY A 148 -10.05 -9.34 10.11
C GLY A 148 -10.86 -10.55 9.64
N ASP A 149 -12.01 -10.32 9.04
CA ASP A 149 -12.86 -11.38 8.47
C ASP A 149 -12.56 -11.69 6.99
N LEU A 150 -11.61 -10.98 6.36
CA LEU A 150 -11.27 -11.18 4.94
C LEU A 150 -10.27 -12.31 4.76
N ALA A 151 -10.57 -13.20 3.81
CA ALA A 151 -9.63 -14.22 3.35
C ALA A 151 -8.79 -13.67 2.18
N GLY A 152 -7.49 -13.92 2.20
CA GLY A 152 -6.59 -13.38 1.18
C GLY A 152 -5.15 -13.84 1.31
N LYS A 153 -4.22 -13.01 0.86
CA LYS A 153 -2.78 -13.24 0.88
C LYS A 153 -2.10 -12.08 1.56
N GLY A 154 -1.32 -12.34 2.60
CA GLY A 154 -0.56 -11.31 3.28
C GLY A 154 0.89 -11.69 3.55
N ALA A 155 1.72 -10.68 3.77
CA ALA A 155 3.09 -10.82 4.21
C ALA A 155 3.48 -9.72 5.20
N THR A 156 4.19 -10.11 6.26
CA THR A 156 4.92 -9.21 7.14
C THR A 156 6.38 -9.19 6.71
N LEU A 157 6.88 -8.01 6.35
CA LEU A 157 8.25 -7.72 5.95
C LEU A 157 8.93 -6.94 7.07
N ARG A 158 10.03 -7.45 7.59
CA ARG A 158 10.84 -6.78 8.62
C ARG A 158 12.22 -6.47 8.06
N GLY A 159 12.55 -5.18 7.95
CA GLY A 159 13.79 -4.73 7.34
C GLY A 159 14.24 -3.37 7.86
N ARG A 160 14.95 -2.61 7.02
CA ARG A 160 15.36 -1.24 7.36
C ARG A 160 15.09 -0.28 6.22
N ILE A 161 14.42 0.83 6.53
CA ILE A 161 14.28 1.97 5.61
C ILE A 161 15.20 3.07 6.12
N MET A 162 16.20 3.45 5.33
CA MET A 162 17.20 4.47 5.70
C MET A 162 17.84 4.27 7.08
N GLY A 163 18.08 3.02 7.46
CA GLY A 163 18.71 2.64 8.74
C GLY A 163 17.74 2.47 9.92
N ILE A 164 16.48 2.89 9.79
CA ILE A 164 15.44 2.70 10.79
C ILE A 164 14.86 1.29 10.64
N ARG A 165 14.71 0.54 11.74
CA ARG A 165 14.09 -0.78 11.71
C ARG A 165 12.58 -0.62 11.53
N THR A 166 12.03 -1.18 10.47
CA THR A 166 10.65 -0.98 10.08
C THR A 166 9.97 -2.31 9.78
N THR A 167 8.73 -2.44 10.26
CA THR A 167 7.81 -3.50 9.88
C THR A 167 6.84 -2.93 8.86
N VAL A 168 6.68 -3.64 7.74
CA VAL A 168 5.60 -3.45 6.78
C VAL A 168 4.75 -4.70 6.79
N ARG A 169 3.44 -4.56 6.88
CA ARG A 169 2.49 -5.67 6.79
C ARG A 169 1.50 -5.35 5.69
N THR A 170 1.53 -6.14 4.62
CA THR A 170 0.65 -5.94 3.46
C THR A 170 -0.26 -7.15 3.28
N PHE A 171 -1.51 -6.90 2.91
CA PHE A 171 -2.54 -7.89 2.67
C PHE A 171 -3.31 -7.56 1.40
N CYS A 172 -3.54 -8.56 0.56
CA CYS A 172 -4.27 -8.46 -0.68
C CYS A 172 -5.41 -9.47 -0.69
N ALA A 173 -6.59 -9.04 -1.12
CA ALA A 173 -7.76 -9.89 -1.31
C ALA A 173 -8.58 -9.42 -2.52
N PHE A 174 -9.37 -10.33 -3.09
CA PHE A 174 -10.44 -10.01 -4.03
C PHE A 174 -11.71 -10.65 -3.49
N GLU A 175 -12.62 -9.84 -2.95
CA GLU A 175 -13.83 -10.31 -2.28
C GLU A 175 -14.99 -9.38 -2.63
N ARG A 176 -16.20 -9.93 -2.82
CA ARG A 176 -17.42 -9.16 -3.16
C ARG A 176 -17.23 -8.22 -4.37
N GLY A 177 -16.49 -8.68 -5.40
CA GLY A 177 -16.22 -7.91 -6.62
C GLY A 177 -15.25 -6.74 -6.45
N GLN A 178 -14.52 -6.69 -5.33
CA GLN A 178 -13.60 -5.60 -5.02
C GLN A 178 -12.21 -6.15 -4.70
N THR A 179 -11.19 -5.54 -5.30
CA THR A 179 -9.81 -5.68 -4.81
C THR A 179 -9.65 -4.86 -3.56
N VAL A 180 -8.98 -5.46 -2.58
CA VAL A 180 -8.60 -4.85 -1.30
C VAL A 180 -7.09 -5.04 -1.13
N ILE A 181 -6.36 -3.93 -1.03
CA ILE A 181 -4.94 -3.92 -0.62
C ILE A 181 -4.84 -3.08 0.65
N ILE A 182 -4.30 -3.67 1.71
CA ILE A 182 -4.12 -3.00 3.00
C ILE A 182 -2.64 -3.08 3.33
N THR A 183 -2.03 -1.94 3.66
CA THR A 183 -0.61 -1.85 4.02
C THR A 183 -0.46 -1.08 5.31
N GLU A 184 0.05 -1.76 6.34
CA GLU A 184 0.45 -1.18 7.62
C GLU A 184 1.97 -0.97 7.61
N GLN A 185 2.44 0.16 8.12
CA GLN A 185 3.87 0.41 8.31
C GLN A 185 4.10 1.05 9.68
N PHE A 186 5.15 0.61 10.37
CA PHE A 186 5.57 1.21 11.63
C PHE A 186 7.03 0.87 11.97
N PRO A 187 7.77 1.74 12.69
CA PRO A 187 9.07 1.39 13.24
C PRO A 187 8.97 0.29 14.31
N HIS A 188 10.02 -0.53 14.42
CA HIS A 188 10.06 -1.60 15.43
C HIS A 188 10.00 -1.06 16.86
N ASP A 189 10.56 0.12 17.09
CA ASP A 189 10.61 0.72 18.42
C ASP A 189 9.19 1.15 18.87
N ASP A 190 8.29 1.40 17.91
CA ASP A 190 6.89 1.79 18.15
C ASP A 190 5.92 0.60 18.19
N GLU A 191 6.39 -0.64 17.91
CA GLU A 191 5.52 -1.83 17.79
C GLU A 191 4.60 -2.01 19.01
N HIS A 192 5.14 -1.80 20.21
CA HIS A 192 4.40 -1.93 21.47
C HIS A 192 3.32 -0.86 21.67
N PHE A 193 3.47 0.31 21.04
CA PHE A 193 2.43 1.31 20.99
C PHE A 193 1.38 0.87 19.97
N VAL A 194 1.76 0.60 18.72
CA VAL A 194 0.80 0.56 17.62
C VAL A 194 0.06 -0.77 17.46
N LYS A 195 0.58 -1.88 17.97
CA LYS A 195 0.05 -3.23 17.69
C LYS A 195 -1.44 -3.41 18.04
N GLU A 196 -1.86 -3.03 19.25
CA GLU A 196 -3.27 -3.16 19.67
C GLU A 196 -4.23 -2.27 18.86
N ARG A 197 -3.69 -1.22 18.24
CA ARG A 197 -4.43 -0.22 17.46
C ARG A 197 -4.58 -0.62 16.02
N LEU A 198 -3.52 -1.14 15.42
CA LEU A 198 -3.59 -1.85 14.15
C LEU A 198 -4.57 -3.02 14.26
N ALA A 199 -4.54 -3.77 15.38
CA ALA A 199 -5.52 -4.81 15.65
C ALA A 199 -6.97 -4.30 15.80
N LEU A 200 -7.20 -3.03 16.18
CA LEU A 200 -8.53 -2.42 16.17
C LEU A 200 -9.01 -2.18 14.74
N ILE A 201 -8.15 -1.60 13.91
CA ILE A 201 -8.45 -1.38 12.50
C ILE A 201 -8.71 -2.73 11.82
N GLU A 202 -7.84 -3.71 12.00
CA GLU A 202 -7.96 -5.05 11.43
C GLU A 202 -9.28 -5.74 11.81
N ARG A 203 -9.62 -5.81 13.11
CA ARG A 203 -10.82 -6.53 13.56
C ARG A 203 -12.14 -5.81 13.26
N SER A 204 -12.10 -4.51 12.98
CA SER A 204 -13.29 -3.70 12.74
C SER A 204 -13.54 -3.42 11.26
N PHE A 205 -12.56 -3.69 10.40
CA PHE A 205 -12.71 -3.54 8.96
C PHE A 205 -13.70 -4.58 8.42
N VAL A 206 -14.80 -4.08 7.85
CA VAL A 206 -15.84 -4.90 7.22
C VAL A 206 -16.06 -4.39 5.80
N LEU A 207 -15.76 -5.24 4.83
CA LEU A 207 -16.05 -4.98 3.41
C LEU A 207 -17.51 -5.31 3.12
N ARG A 208 -18.24 -4.34 2.56
CA ARG A 208 -19.64 -4.47 2.11
C ARG A 208 -19.66 -4.72 0.60
N SER A 209 -20.62 -5.51 0.14
CA SER A 209 -20.92 -5.66 -1.29
C SER A 209 -21.52 -4.37 -1.84
N ASP A 210 -21.19 -4.03 -3.08
CA ASP A 210 -21.75 -2.87 -3.77
C ASP A 210 -23.21 -3.19 -4.13
N THR A 211 -24.17 -2.90 -3.24
CA THR A 211 -25.60 -3.25 -3.41
C THR A 211 -26.35 -2.31 -4.37
N ASN A 212 -25.67 -1.82 -5.41
CA ASN A 212 -26.32 -1.08 -6.50
C ASN A 212 -26.72 -1.97 -7.68
N ASP A 213 -26.79 -3.30 -7.51
CA ASP A 213 -27.56 -4.14 -8.44
C ASP A 213 -29.05 -3.91 -8.16
N PRO A 214 -29.81 -3.23 -9.05
CA PRO A 214 -31.26 -3.28 -8.97
C PRO A 214 -31.70 -4.72 -9.25
N GLU A 215 -32.41 -5.33 -8.30
CA GLU A 215 -33.18 -6.56 -8.52
C GLU A 215 -34.16 -6.42 -9.71
#